data_AF-A0AAW8LBE1-F1
#
_entry.id   AF-A0AAW8LBE1-F1
#
_cell.length_a   1.000
_cell.length_b   1.000
_cell.length_c   1.000
_cell.angle_alpha   90.00
_cell.angle_beta   90.00
_cell.angle_gamma   90.00
#
_symmetry.space_group_name_H-M   'P 1'
#
loop_
_entity.id
_entity.type
_entity.pdbx_description
1 polymer ?
#
loop_
_entity_poly.entity_id
_entity_poly.type
_entity_poly.pdbx_seq_one_letter_code
_entity_poly.pdbx_strand_id
1 'polypeptide(L)'
;MKIQTSYGEVHVLTNCPLLDSTESLEWMTEVHESFDGSEERYPLREAPRQILNFNYTEMRKAMADLFHMLYANLRKQWGIPLRQVKRAIPDIVDDDYIILDAADTIADLRVGFAFIESREGGQVVEIVSRGRYIIVQEEIRDPETDEVIQELETEYQDGFRLAENITATNAVIMPLRICIIDGDTSINAGGFWSNASVVFRVLAEDLPEHEGDVPEQYKGEDIYWKPLLLDGDSLEMTLTQHQNIVDGAIGGFQQYTHHAKPKYLKPFTSVLKDWLEFNAYRRFLFRRSGRSRAFWMPLYEKHLNILNTGNITTSLSTNTKYIVEANRKHIAVKRKDGTWSAHEITSRTGGSLTVSPAINTHRNDIQTICYLGLHRLDADRIEFQFLGAGKSRITVPIVEIDN
;
A
#
# COMPACT_ATOMS: atom_id res chain seq x y z
N MET A 1 8.96 -18.22 21.74
CA MET A 1 8.10 -19.41 21.91
C MET A 1 8.43 -20.40 20.78
N LYS A 2 8.26 -21.71 20.99
CA LYS A 2 8.35 -22.70 19.89
C LYS A 2 6.96 -23.21 19.57
N ILE A 3 6.65 -23.37 18.29
CA ILE A 3 5.40 -23.96 17.81
C ILE A 3 5.71 -25.04 16.78
N GLN A 4 4.81 -26.00 16.64
CA GLN A 4 4.81 -26.92 15.50
C GLN A 4 3.83 -26.38 14.47
N THR A 5 4.27 -26.30 13.22
CA THR A 5 3.45 -25.86 12.08
C THR A 5 3.50 -26.92 10.99
N SER A 6 2.65 -26.80 9.97
CA SER A 6 2.74 -27.59 8.74
C SER A 6 4.11 -27.48 8.03
N TYR A 7 4.86 -26.42 8.31
CA TYR A 7 6.20 -26.16 7.77
C TYR A 7 7.34 -26.70 8.65
N GLY A 8 7.03 -27.20 9.87
CA GLY A 8 7.98 -27.71 10.84
C GLY A 8 8.01 -26.94 12.17
N GLU A 9 9.08 -27.13 12.95
CA GLU A 9 9.31 -26.40 14.21
C GLU A 9 9.67 -24.94 13.90
N VAL A 10 8.82 -24.01 14.35
CA VAL A 10 8.99 -22.57 14.14
C VAL A 10 9.28 -21.87 15.46
N HIS A 11 10.30 -21.00 15.44
CA HIS A 11 10.65 -20.14 16.57
C HIS A 11 9.93 -18.80 16.45
N VAL A 12 8.97 -18.56 17.34
CA VAL A 12 8.18 -17.33 17.34
C VAL A 12 8.91 -16.24 18.12
N LEU A 13 9.16 -15.14 17.44
CA LEU A 13 9.78 -13.95 17.99
C LEU A 13 8.71 -13.05 18.58
N THR A 14 8.46 -13.18 19.87
CA THR A 14 7.36 -12.47 20.54
C THR A 14 7.66 -10.99 20.80
N ASN A 15 8.94 -10.61 20.83
CA ASN A 15 9.35 -9.22 21.00
C ASN A 15 9.94 -8.68 19.68
N CYS A 16 9.16 -7.90 18.94
CA CYS A 16 9.58 -7.30 17.68
C CYS A 16 9.62 -5.76 17.85
N PRO A 17 10.80 -5.13 17.89
CA PRO A 17 10.91 -3.68 17.94
C PRO A 17 10.44 -3.12 16.60
N LEU A 18 9.46 -2.22 16.65
CA LEU A 18 8.95 -1.55 15.45
C LEU A 18 9.74 -0.29 15.09
N LEU A 19 10.44 0.32 16.04
CA LEU A 19 11.24 1.52 15.78
C LEU A 19 12.45 1.17 14.91
N ASP A 20 12.69 1.95 13.86
CA ASP A 20 13.77 1.75 12.89
C ASP A 20 13.75 0.38 12.18
N SER A 21 12.57 -0.25 12.13
CA SER A 21 12.33 -1.46 11.33
C SER A 21 11.80 -1.10 9.94
N THR A 22 12.06 -1.97 8.97
CA THR A 22 11.55 -1.81 7.61
C THR A 22 10.87 -3.07 7.09
N GLU A 23 9.86 -2.89 6.26
CA GLU A 23 9.23 -3.96 5.48
C GLU A 23 9.41 -3.64 4.00
N SER A 24 10.05 -4.53 3.23
CA SER A 24 10.17 -4.42 1.79
C SER A 24 9.22 -5.40 1.09
N LEU A 25 8.47 -4.91 0.10
CA LEU A 25 7.71 -5.70 -0.85
C LEU A 25 8.41 -5.66 -2.21
N GLU A 26 8.71 -6.83 -2.78
CA GLU A 26 9.41 -6.97 -4.05
C GLU A 26 8.55 -7.70 -5.08
N TRP A 27 7.99 -6.93 -6.01
CA TRP A 27 7.45 -7.43 -7.26
C TRP A 27 8.58 -7.74 -8.24
N MET A 28 8.21 -8.23 -9.42
CA MET A 28 9.15 -8.40 -10.52
C MET A 28 8.39 -8.18 -11.81
N THR A 29 8.75 -7.13 -12.53
CA THR A 29 8.08 -6.76 -13.78
C THR A 29 9.11 -6.52 -14.87
N GLU A 30 8.76 -6.96 -16.07
CA GLU A 30 9.49 -6.65 -17.28
C GLU A 30 8.78 -5.52 -18.02
N VAL A 31 9.55 -4.51 -18.44
CA VAL A 31 9.04 -3.34 -19.16
C VAL A 31 9.82 -3.21 -20.46
N HIS A 32 9.13 -3.42 -21.57
CA HIS A 32 9.66 -3.20 -22.92
C HIS A 32 9.16 -1.87 -23.43
N GLU A 33 10.08 -0.95 -23.70
CA GLU A 33 9.77 0.35 -24.27
C GLU A 33 9.97 0.32 -25.79
N SER A 34 8.93 0.72 -26.50
CA SER A 34 8.94 0.92 -27.95
C SER A 34 9.59 2.26 -28.32
N PHE A 35 9.92 2.41 -29.60
CA PHE A 35 10.60 3.61 -30.11
C PHE A 35 9.84 4.91 -29.86
N ASP A 36 8.50 4.88 -29.86
CA ASP A 36 7.64 6.05 -29.61
C ASP A 36 7.43 6.37 -28.12
N GLY A 37 8.02 5.57 -27.22
CA GLY A 37 7.86 5.67 -25.77
C GLY A 37 6.64 4.93 -25.22
N SER A 38 5.90 4.18 -26.05
CA SER A 38 4.88 3.24 -25.56
C SER A 38 5.54 2.05 -24.85
N GLU A 39 4.87 1.47 -23.85
CA GLU A 39 5.46 0.43 -23.00
C GLU A 39 4.56 -0.82 -22.95
N GLU A 40 5.14 -1.99 -23.21
CA GLU A 40 4.56 -3.29 -22.86
C GLU A 40 5.11 -3.78 -21.52
N ARG A 41 4.24 -4.32 -20.68
CA ARG A 41 4.56 -4.61 -19.27
C ARG A 41 4.06 -5.98 -18.86
N TYR A 42 4.96 -6.82 -18.34
CA TYR A 42 4.65 -8.19 -17.94
C TYR A 42 4.99 -8.42 -16.46
N PRO A 43 4.02 -8.77 -15.60
CA PRO A 43 4.31 -9.20 -14.23
C PRO A 43 4.88 -10.63 -14.24
N LEU A 44 6.04 -10.83 -13.62
CA LEU A 44 6.72 -12.12 -13.54
C LEU A 44 6.47 -12.87 -12.22
N ARG A 45 5.79 -12.22 -11.27
CA ARG A 45 5.40 -12.79 -9.98
C ARG A 45 3.92 -12.57 -9.73
N GLU A 46 3.26 -13.58 -9.17
CA GLU A 46 1.87 -13.49 -8.69
C GLU A 46 1.81 -12.69 -7.38
N ALA A 47 2.69 -13.02 -6.42
CA ALA A 47 2.82 -12.33 -5.14
C ALA A 47 4.17 -11.61 -4.98
N PRO A 48 4.21 -10.43 -4.34
CA PRO A 48 5.48 -9.80 -3.99
C PRO A 48 6.19 -10.60 -2.90
N ARG A 49 7.52 -10.69 -2.98
CA ARG A 49 8.32 -11.20 -1.86
C ARG A 49 8.29 -10.18 -0.72
N GLN A 50 8.11 -10.67 0.50
CA GLN A 50 8.13 -9.83 1.69
C GLN A 50 9.44 -10.07 2.45
N ILE A 51 10.14 -8.98 2.75
CA ILE A 51 11.39 -8.97 3.52
C ILE A 51 11.16 -8.05 4.72
N LEU A 52 11.46 -8.54 5.91
CA LEU A 52 11.30 -7.81 7.17
C LEU A 52 12.69 -7.58 7.77
N ASN A 53 13.04 -6.32 8.00
CA ASN A 53 14.31 -5.95 8.62
C ASN A 53 14.05 -5.34 9.98
N PHE A 54 14.65 -5.91 11.01
CA PHE A 54 14.53 -5.44 12.38
C PHE A 54 15.90 -5.10 12.96
N ASN A 55 15.95 -3.92 13.57
CA ASN A 55 17.09 -3.47 14.35
C ASN A 55 16.74 -3.57 15.83
N TYR A 56 17.48 -4.43 16.54
CA TYR A 56 17.32 -4.65 17.98
C TYR A 56 18.38 -3.86 18.71
N THR A 57 17.97 -3.08 19.72
CA THR A 57 18.88 -2.53 20.72
C THR A 57 18.62 -3.26 22.03
N GLU A 58 19.59 -4.09 22.43
CA GLU A 58 19.50 -4.91 23.63
C GLU A 58 20.44 -4.40 24.72
N MET A 59 20.02 -4.58 25.97
CA MET A 59 20.77 -4.18 27.16
C MET A 59 21.23 -5.41 27.94
N ARG A 60 22.50 -5.39 28.39
CA ARG A 60 23.16 -6.34 29.31
C ARG A 60 22.67 -7.80 29.30
N LYS A 61 21.58 -8.12 30.02
CA LYS A 61 21.05 -9.50 30.12
C LYS A 61 20.49 -9.99 28.78
N ALA A 62 19.70 -9.16 28.11
CA ALA A 62 19.04 -9.54 26.86
C ALA A 62 20.05 -9.81 25.73
N MET A 63 21.26 -9.26 25.82
CA MET A 63 22.34 -9.52 24.87
C MET A 63 22.76 -11.00 24.85
N ALA A 64 22.90 -11.63 26.03
CA ALA A 64 23.25 -13.04 26.12
C ALA A 64 22.12 -13.95 25.62
N ASP A 65 20.87 -13.58 25.92
CA ASP A 65 19.68 -14.31 25.47
C ASP A 65 19.54 -14.24 23.95
N LEU A 66 19.73 -13.05 23.35
CA LEU A 66 19.70 -12.84 21.91
C LEU A 66 20.79 -13.64 21.19
N PHE A 67 22.03 -13.63 21.72
CA PHE A 67 23.12 -14.40 21.13
C PHE A 67 22.81 -15.90 21.10
N HIS A 68 22.38 -16.48 22.22
CA HIS A 68 22.05 -17.91 22.26
C HIS A 68 20.83 -18.24 21.41
N MET A 69 19.82 -17.35 21.38
CA MET A 69 18.63 -17.51 20.56
C MET A 69 18.99 -17.54 19.07
N LEU A 70 19.84 -16.62 18.60
CA LEU A 70 20.31 -16.59 17.22
C LEU A 70 21.23 -17.78 16.93
N TYR A 71 22.21 -18.06 17.78
CA TYR A 71 23.16 -19.15 17.57
C TYR A 71 22.47 -20.52 17.45
N ALA A 72 21.46 -20.78 18.29
CA ALA A 72 20.72 -22.05 18.26
C ALA A 72 19.76 -22.17 17.07
N ASN A 73 19.24 -21.05 16.55
CA ASN A 73 18.09 -21.06 15.64
C ASN A 73 18.32 -20.31 14.31
N LEU A 74 19.55 -19.88 14.03
CA LEU A 74 19.88 -19.11 12.82
C LEU A 74 19.38 -19.77 11.53
N ARG A 75 19.49 -21.10 11.45
CA ARG A 75 19.14 -21.91 10.28
C ARG A 75 17.72 -22.47 10.32
N LYS A 76 16.95 -22.15 11.35
CA LYS A 76 15.58 -22.66 11.53
C LYS A 76 14.56 -21.67 10.95
N GLN A 77 13.30 -22.09 10.92
CA GLN A 77 12.19 -21.22 10.59
C GLN A 77 11.79 -20.36 11.78
N TRP A 78 11.32 -19.17 11.48
CA TRP A 78 10.92 -18.14 12.43
C TRP A 78 9.50 -17.69 12.18
N GLY A 79 8.75 -17.46 13.25
CA GLY A 79 7.42 -16.89 13.21
C GLY A 79 7.51 -15.44 13.64
N ILE A 80 7.25 -14.51 12.73
CA ILE A 80 7.33 -13.07 13.00
C ILE A 80 5.92 -12.48 13.05
N PRO A 81 5.44 -12.06 14.24
CA PRO A 81 4.16 -11.38 14.34
C PRO A 81 4.27 -9.96 13.78
N LEU A 82 3.45 -9.63 12.80
CA LEU A 82 3.40 -8.31 12.18
C LEU A 82 2.65 -7.31 13.07
N ARG A 83 3.37 -6.76 14.06
CA ARG A 83 2.81 -5.81 15.04
C ARG A 83 2.23 -4.54 14.39
N GLN A 84 2.66 -4.17 13.18
CA GLN A 84 2.14 -3.04 12.42
C GLN A 84 0.70 -3.24 11.92
N VAL A 85 0.26 -4.49 11.76
CA VAL A 85 -1.09 -4.84 11.29
C VAL A 85 -2.04 -5.21 12.43
N LYS A 86 -1.60 -5.06 13.70
CA LYS A 86 -2.39 -5.47 14.88
C LYS A 86 -3.84 -4.96 14.83
N ARG A 87 -4.81 -5.83 15.14
CA ARG A 87 -6.25 -5.52 15.23
C ARG A 87 -6.75 -5.89 16.63
N ALA A 88 -7.60 -5.05 17.21
CA ALA A 88 -8.33 -5.44 18.41
C ALA A 88 -9.40 -6.48 18.03
N ILE A 89 -9.57 -7.49 18.88
CA ILE A 89 -10.63 -8.49 18.73
C ILE A 89 -11.53 -8.44 19.98
N PRO A 90 -12.81 -8.81 19.87
CA PRO A 90 -13.67 -8.91 21.03
C PRO A 90 -13.15 -9.96 22.02
N ASP A 91 -13.68 -9.92 23.25
CA ASP A 91 -13.39 -10.96 24.24
C ASP A 91 -14.00 -12.28 23.79
N ILE A 92 -13.22 -13.36 23.91
CA ILE A 92 -13.57 -14.71 23.48
C ILE A 92 -13.47 -15.64 24.69
N VAL A 93 -14.47 -16.49 24.88
CA VAL A 93 -14.53 -17.46 25.98
C VAL A 93 -14.81 -18.83 25.41
N ASP A 94 -13.77 -19.66 25.35
CA ASP A 94 -13.82 -21.05 24.85
C ASP A 94 -14.57 -21.19 23.51
N ASP A 95 -14.17 -20.37 22.54
CA ASP A 95 -14.79 -20.32 21.21
C ASP A 95 -13.71 -20.32 20.12
N ASP A 96 -14.07 -20.82 18.94
CA ASP A 96 -13.20 -20.93 17.76
C ASP A 96 -13.42 -19.79 16.75
N TYR A 97 -14.39 -18.89 17.00
CA TYR A 97 -14.76 -17.84 16.08
C TYR A 97 -14.31 -16.45 16.54
N ILE A 98 -13.61 -15.74 15.65
CA ILE A 98 -13.21 -14.35 15.83
C ILE A 98 -14.05 -13.46 14.94
N ILE A 99 -14.86 -12.61 15.55
CA ILE A 99 -15.60 -11.55 14.85
C ILE A 99 -14.63 -10.43 14.47
N LEU A 100 -14.40 -10.24 13.18
CA LEU A 100 -13.53 -9.20 12.64
C LEU A 100 -13.87 -8.97 11.17
N ASP A 101 -13.91 -7.70 10.74
CA ASP A 101 -14.12 -7.38 9.33
C ASP A 101 -13.01 -7.98 8.47
N ALA A 102 -13.43 -9.01 7.74
CA ALA A 102 -12.56 -9.82 6.92
C ALA A 102 -12.17 -9.10 5.64
N ALA A 103 -12.98 -8.17 5.12
CA ALA A 103 -12.63 -7.34 3.97
C ALA A 103 -11.50 -6.39 4.36
N ASP A 104 -11.55 -5.87 5.58
CA ASP A 104 -10.59 -4.90 6.08
C ASP A 104 -9.16 -5.44 6.19
N THR A 105 -9.00 -6.74 6.42
CA THR A 105 -7.69 -7.38 6.69
C THR A 105 -7.22 -8.34 5.59
N ILE A 106 -7.88 -8.31 4.43
CA ILE A 106 -7.73 -9.26 3.33
C ILE A 106 -6.30 -9.52 2.85
N ALA A 107 -5.42 -8.50 2.86
CA ALA A 107 -4.04 -8.62 2.37
C ALA A 107 -3.08 -9.27 3.38
N ASP A 108 -3.49 -9.33 4.66
CA ASP A 108 -2.59 -9.64 5.77
C ASP A 108 -3.08 -10.83 6.61
N LEU A 109 -4.32 -10.78 7.12
CA LEU A 109 -4.92 -11.90 7.85
C LEU A 109 -5.63 -12.82 6.86
N ARG A 110 -5.05 -13.99 6.66
CA ARG A 110 -5.51 -15.05 5.74
C ARG A 110 -5.58 -16.38 6.49
N VAL A 111 -6.05 -17.43 5.79
CA VAL A 111 -5.90 -18.81 6.25
C VAL A 111 -4.40 -19.09 6.47
N GLY A 112 -4.04 -19.52 7.67
CA GLY A 112 -2.65 -19.60 8.12
C GLY A 112 -2.49 -19.20 9.58
N PHE A 113 -1.27 -18.81 9.98
CA PHE A 113 -0.98 -18.54 11.39
C PHE A 113 -1.20 -17.07 11.76
N ALA A 114 -1.70 -16.86 12.98
CA ALA A 114 -1.80 -15.55 13.61
C ALA A 114 -1.29 -15.63 15.06
N PHE A 115 -0.86 -14.49 15.60
CA PHE A 115 -0.46 -14.35 16.99
C PHE A 115 -1.48 -13.49 17.72
N ILE A 116 -2.00 -14.00 18.82
CA ILE A 116 -2.92 -13.29 19.70
C ILE A 116 -2.17 -12.91 20.98
N GLU A 117 -2.16 -11.61 21.27
CA GLU A 117 -1.65 -11.06 22.54
C GLU A 117 -2.86 -10.63 23.36
N SER A 118 -3.04 -11.27 24.52
CA SER A 118 -4.21 -11.10 25.41
C SER A 118 -3.74 -10.96 26.87
N ARG A 119 -4.68 -10.73 27.78
CA ARG A 119 -4.39 -10.71 29.22
C ARG A 119 -3.89 -12.05 29.75
N GLU A 120 -4.33 -13.15 29.13
CA GLU A 120 -3.96 -14.52 29.45
C GLU A 120 -2.53 -14.86 28.96
N GLY A 121 -2.00 -14.04 28.04
CA GLY A 121 -0.67 -14.17 27.47
C GLY A 121 -0.68 -14.11 25.96
N GLY A 122 0.50 -14.35 25.37
CA GLY A 122 0.67 -14.48 23.93
C GLY A 122 0.52 -15.93 23.48
N GLN A 123 -0.35 -16.20 22.52
CA GLN A 123 -0.56 -17.53 21.93
C GLN A 123 -0.57 -17.45 20.39
N VAL A 124 -0.13 -18.53 19.74
CA VAL A 124 -0.25 -18.68 18.29
C VAL A 124 -1.49 -19.48 17.98
N VAL A 125 -2.26 -19.01 17.01
CA VAL A 125 -3.48 -19.66 16.53
C VAL A 125 -3.37 -19.92 15.04
N GLU A 126 -4.02 -20.98 14.56
CA GLU A 126 -4.17 -21.28 13.14
C GLU A 126 -5.58 -20.91 12.70
N ILE A 127 -5.67 -20.03 11.71
CA ILE A 127 -6.91 -19.64 11.02
C ILE A 127 -7.16 -20.67 9.93
N VAL A 128 -8.25 -21.43 10.05
CA VAL A 128 -8.62 -22.50 9.11
C VAL A 128 -9.50 -21.97 7.99
N SER A 129 -10.37 -21.02 8.30
CA SER A 129 -11.26 -20.45 7.30
C SER A 129 -11.61 -19.00 7.60
N ARG A 130 -11.94 -18.29 6.53
CA ARG A 130 -12.39 -16.90 6.53
C ARG A 130 -13.74 -16.87 5.81
N GLY A 131 -14.72 -16.19 6.37
CA GLY A 131 -16.04 -16.16 5.76
C GLY A 131 -17.03 -15.25 6.44
N ARG A 132 -18.16 -15.07 5.74
CA ARG A 132 -19.37 -14.43 6.24
C ARG A 132 -20.28 -15.51 6.78
N TYR A 133 -20.48 -15.53 8.09
CA TYR A 133 -21.28 -16.52 8.77
C TYR A 133 -22.67 -15.95 9.07
N ILE A 134 -23.68 -16.80 8.92
CA ILE A 134 -25.07 -16.45 9.23
C ILE A 134 -25.29 -16.88 10.69
N ILE A 135 -25.58 -15.91 11.55
CA ILE A 135 -26.18 -16.22 12.84
C ILE A 135 -27.68 -16.20 12.61
N VAL A 136 -28.30 -17.38 12.63
CA VAL A 136 -29.76 -17.51 12.58
C VAL A 136 -30.23 -17.52 14.02
N GLN A 137 -30.99 -16.50 14.43
CA GLN A 137 -31.75 -16.60 15.66
C GLN A 137 -33.05 -17.37 15.35
N GLU A 138 -33.25 -18.50 16.02
CA GLU A 138 -34.43 -19.34 15.78
C GLU A 138 -35.70 -18.62 16.28
N GLU A 139 -36.77 -18.75 15.50
CA GLU A 139 -38.09 -18.22 15.84
C GLU A 139 -38.64 -18.93 17.09
N ILE A 140 -38.82 -18.19 18.18
CA ILE A 140 -39.45 -18.70 19.40
C ILE A 140 -40.92 -18.33 19.37
N ARG A 141 -41.79 -19.34 19.24
CA ARG A 141 -43.24 -19.21 19.34
C ARG A 141 -43.73 -19.57 20.73
N ASP A 142 -44.74 -18.86 21.20
CA ASP A 142 -45.45 -19.23 22.41
C ASP A 142 -46.15 -20.59 22.19
N PRO A 143 -45.90 -21.60 23.03
CA PRO A 143 -46.51 -22.92 22.87
C PRO A 143 -48.03 -22.95 23.10
N GLU A 144 -48.63 -21.93 23.72
CA GLU A 144 -50.08 -21.89 24.00
C GLU A 144 -50.88 -20.99 23.04
N THR A 145 -50.25 -19.96 22.46
CA THR A 145 -50.95 -18.96 21.63
C THR A 145 -50.50 -18.93 20.16
N ASP A 146 -49.43 -19.64 19.80
CA ASP A 146 -48.82 -19.64 18.46
C ASP A 146 -48.41 -18.24 17.95
N GLU A 147 -48.29 -17.27 18.88
CA GLU A 147 -47.79 -15.93 18.59
C GLU A 147 -46.25 -15.93 18.58
N VAL A 148 -45.68 -15.18 17.65
CA VAL A 148 -44.22 -15.00 17.52
C VAL A 148 -43.75 -14.10 18.66
N ILE A 149 -43.05 -14.67 19.64
CA ILE A 149 -42.47 -13.92 20.78
C ILE A 149 -41.15 -13.26 20.34
N GLN A 150 -40.43 -13.90 19.41
CA GLN A 150 -39.17 -13.43 18.88
C GLN A 150 -39.07 -13.75 17.38
N GLU A 151 -38.91 -12.71 16.56
CA GLU A 151 -38.78 -12.83 15.11
C GLU A 151 -37.45 -13.46 14.69
N LEU A 152 -37.43 -14.12 13.54
CA LEU A 152 -36.22 -14.68 12.94
C LEU A 152 -35.34 -13.54 12.40
N GLU A 153 -34.28 -13.20 13.11
CA GLU A 153 -33.25 -12.29 12.64
C GLU A 153 -32.09 -13.08 12.03
N THR A 154 -31.75 -12.75 10.77
CA THR A 154 -30.52 -13.22 10.13
C THR A 154 -29.50 -12.10 10.17
N GLU A 155 -28.53 -12.22 11.07
CA GLU A 155 -27.38 -11.31 11.10
C GLU A 155 -26.21 -11.97 10.35
N TYR A 156 -25.57 -11.19 9.48
CA TYR A 156 -24.34 -11.62 8.80
C TYR A 156 -23.14 -11.05 9.55
N GLN A 157 -22.32 -11.93 10.12
CA GLN A 157 -21.07 -11.55 10.76
C GLN A 157 -19.88 -12.05 9.95
N ASP A 158 -18.93 -11.16 9.70
CA ASP A 158 -17.65 -11.51 9.08
C ASP A 158 -16.64 -11.89 10.16
N GLY A 159 -15.84 -12.90 9.87
CA GLY A 159 -14.85 -13.36 10.83
C GLY A 159 -13.98 -14.50 10.36
N PHE A 160 -13.21 -15.02 11.32
CA PHE A 160 -12.21 -16.06 11.13
C PHE A 160 -12.54 -17.24 12.05
N ARG A 161 -12.45 -18.46 11.52
CA ARG A 161 -12.48 -19.67 12.35
C ARG A 161 -11.08 -20.16 12.62
N LEU A 162 -10.86 -20.53 13.88
CA LEU A 162 -9.63 -21.10 14.38
C LEU A 162 -9.67 -22.62 14.35
N ALA A 163 -8.50 -23.25 14.38
CA ALA A 163 -8.38 -24.70 14.48
C ALA A 163 -8.78 -25.23 15.88
N GLU A 164 -8.62 -24.41 16.91
CA GLU A 164 -8.86 -24.75 18.31
C GLU A 164 -9.57 -23.59 19.02
N ASN A 165 -10.40 -23.92 20.02
CA ASN A 165 -11.04 -22.93 20.86
C ASN A 165 -10.02 -22.15 21.68
N ILE A 166 -10.26 -20.86 21.85
CA ILE A 166 -9.41 -20.00 22.67
C ILE A 166 -10.23 -19.23 23.70
N THR A 167 -9.55 -18.85 24.78
CA THR A 167 -10.02 -17.81 25.70
C THR A 167 -9.05 -16.64 25.63
N ALA A 168 -9.56 -15.45 25.35
CA ALA A 168 -8.75 -14.26 25.19
C ALA A 168 -9.55 -13.02 25.61
N THR A 169 -9.02 -12.26 26.57
CA THR A 169 -9.62 -11.00 27.02
C THR A 169 -8.72 -9.80 26.71
N ASN A 170 -9.32 -8.68 26.31
CA ASN A 170 -8.64 -7.47 25.85
C ASN A 170 -7.53 -7.78 24.84
N ALA A 171 -7.89 -8.57 23.82
CA ALA A 171 -6.93 -9.22 22.96
C ALA A 171 -6.71 -8.46 21.65
N VAL A 172 -5.51 -8.62 21.10
CA VAL A 172 -5.15 -8.14 19.77
C VAL A 172 -4.62 -9.30 18.93
N ILE A 173 -5.08 -9.37 17.68
CA ILE A 173 -4.59 -10.33 16.68
C ILE A 173 -3.62 -9.67 15.73
N MET A 174 -2.56 -10.38 15.38
CA MET A 174 -1.53 -9.99 14.43
C MET A 174 -1.27 -11.14 13.46
N PRO A 175 -1.06 -10.87 12.15
CA PRO A 175 -0.64 -11.92 11.24
C PRO A 175 0.75 -12.44 11.63
N LEU A 176 0.92 -13.76 11.67
CA LEU A 176 2.22 -14.38 11.93
C LEU A 176 2.80 -14.83 10.60
N ARG A 177 3.97 -14.28 10.24
CA ARG A 177 4.67 -14.69 9.02
C ARG A 177 5.73 -15.74 9.30
N ILE A 178 5.72 -16.81 8.52
CA ILE A 178 6.76 -17.83 8.57
C ILE A 178 7.92 -17.40 7.66
N CYS A 179 9.09 -17.27 8.27
CA CYS A 179 10.27 -16.69 7.65
C CYS A 179 11.51 -17.54 7.88
N ILE A 180 12.54 -17.28 7.08
CA ILE A 180 13.93 -17.66 7.36
C ILE A 180 14.77 -16.41 7.56
N ILE A 181 15.88 -16.53 8.30
CA ILE A 181 16.89 -15.45 8.33
C ILE A 181 17.61 -15.43 6.99
N ASP A 182 17.66 -14.27 6.36
CA ASP A 182 18.27 -14.05 5.06
C ASP A 182 19.73 -13.60 5.23
N GLY A 183 20.66 -14.48 4.87
CA GLY A 183 22.10 -14.22 4.99
C GLY A 183 22.61 -14.23 6.44
N ASP A 184 23.62 -13.40 6.69
CA ASP A 184 24.31 -13.32 7.97
C ASP A 184 23.65 -12.28 8.89
N THR A 185 23.57 -12.60 10.18
CA THR A 185 23.16 -11.64 11.21
C THR A 185 24.36 -10.90 11.76
N SER A 186 24.29 -9.58 11.83
CA SER A 186 25.34 -8.75 12.42
C SER A 186 24.97 -8.32 13.84
N ILE A 187 25.94 -8.40 14.76
CA ILE A 187 25.78 -7.94 16.15
C ILE A 187 26.94 -7.00 16.47
N ASN A 188 26.63 -5.74 16.75
CA ASN A 188 27.57 -4.75 17.23
C ASN A 188 27.38 -4.61 18.74
N ALA A 189 28.32 -5.08 19.55
CA ALA A 189 28.22 -5.03 21.01
C ALA A 189 29.23 -4.04 21.61
N GLY A 190 28.73 -3.17 22.48
CA GLY A 190 29.52 -2.42 23.45
C GLY A 190 29.45 -3.08 24.83
N GLY A 191 30.14 -2.51 25.82
CA GLY A 191 30.18 -3.08 27.18
C GLY A 191 28.82 -3.12 27.91
N PHE A 192 27.84 -2.31 27.48
CA PHE A 192 26.54 -2.18 28.15
C PHE A 192 25.33 -2.43 27.23
N TRP A 193 25.49 -2.28 25.92
CA TRP A 193 24.42 -2.37 24.93
C TRP A 193 24.91 -3.11 23.69
N SER A 194 23.99 -3.69 22.92
CA SER A 194 24.28 -4.26 21.60
C SER A 194 23.19 -3.93 20.60
N ASN A 195 23.60 -3.62 19.36
CA ASN A 195 22.71 -3.51 18.23
C ASN A 195 22.82 -4.75 17.34
N ALA A 196 21.71 -5.44 17.12
CA ALA A 196 21.64 -6.56 16.17
C ALA A 196 20.70 -6.21 15.02
N SER A 197 21.15 -6.45 13.80
CA SER A 197 20.31 -6.29 12.60
C SER A 197 20.00 -7.67 12.04
N VAL A 198 18.72 -8.01 11.97
CA VAL A 198 18.23 -9.30 11.50
C VAL A 198 17.26 -9.09 10.35
N VAL A 199 17.58 -9.71 9.21
CA VAL A 199 16.74 -9.68 8.01
C VAL A 199 16.03 -11.02 7.90
N PHE A 200 14.71 -10.98 7.77
CA PHE A 200 13.85 -12.13 7.58
C PHE A 200 13.23 -12.10 6.19
N ARG A 201 13.28 -13.24 5.50
CA ARG A 201 12.59 -13.44 4.23
C ARG A 201 11.40 -14.38 4.46
N VAL A 202 10.21 -13.92 4.10
CA VAL A 202 8.97 -14.69 4.22
C VAL A 202 8.96 -15.84 3.20
N LEU A 203 8.46 -17.00 3.61
CA LEU A 203 8.30 -18.16 2.71
C LEU A 203 7.28 -17.88 1.61
N ALA A 204 7.43 -18.54 0.46
CA ALA A 204 6.61 -18.29 -0.72
C ALA A 204 5.13 -18.58 -0.46
N GLU A 205 4.85 -19.66 0.27
CA GLU A 205 3.52 -20.09 0.65
C GLU A 205 2.85 -19.09 1.59
N ASP A 206 3.64 -18.26 2.30
CA ASP A 206 3.18 -17.28 3.27
C ASP A 206 3.26 -15.81 2.83
N LEU A 207 3.46 -15.59 1.52
CA LEU A 207 3.46 -14.25 0.95
C LEU A 207 2.08 -13.59 1.03
N PRO A 208 2.05 -12.26 1.18
CA PRO A 208 0.81 -11.51 1.14
C PRO A 208 0.30 -11.36 -0.30
N GLU A 209 -1.00 -11.52 -0.50
CA GLU A 209 -1.67 -11.43 -1.79
C GLU A 209 -2.98 -10.66 -1.64
N HIS A 210 -3.39 -9.94 -2.69
CA HIS A 210 -4.65 -9.21 -2.69
C HIS A 210 -5.21 -9.07 -4.12
N GLU A 211 -6.41 -9.62 -4.32
CA GLU A 211 -7.14 -9.54 -5.60
C GLU A 211 -8.40 -8.63 -5.53
N GLY A 212 -8.64 -7.96 -4.39
CA GLY A 212 -10.02 -7.83 -3.90
C GLY A 212 -10.79 -6.51 -4.05
N ASP A 213 -10.23 -5.39 -4.50
CA ASP A 213 -10.98 -4.12 -4.55
C ASP A 213 -10.88 -3.43 -5.92
N VAL A 214 -12.02 -3.01 -6.50
CA VAL A 214 -12.05 -2.11 -7.66
C VAL A 214 -12.24 -0.67 -7.16
N PRO A 215 -11.20 0.18 -7.17
CA PRO A 215 -11.33 1.57 -6.74
C PRO A 215 -12.03 2.42 -7.81
N GLU A 216 -12.16 3.72 -7.54
CA GLU A 216 -12.59 4.68 -8.56
C GLU A 216 -11.67 4.62 -9.78
N GLN A 217 -12.25 4.61 -10.98
CA GLN A 217 -11.53 4.52 -12.25
C GLN A 217 -11.82 5.71 -13.15
N TYR A 218 -10.81 6.13 -13.89
CA TYR A 218 -10.91 7.11 -14.97
C TYR A 218 -10.31 6.51 -16.23
N LYS A 219 -11.08 6.48 -17.33
CA LYS A 219 -10.70 5.83 -18.60
C LYS A 219 -10.20 4.37 -18.45
N GLY A 220 -10.78 3.62 -17.51
CA GLY A 220 -10.45 2.20 -17.29
C GLY A 220 -9.23 1.94 -16.41
N GLU A 221 -8.56 2.99 -15.91
CA GLU A 221 -7.44 2.86 -14.98
C GLU A 221 -7.79 3.48 -13.62
N ASP A 222 -7.23 2.94 -12.54
CA ASP A 222 -7.44 3.44 -11.17
C ASP A 222 -7.04 4.91 -11.06
N ILE A 223 -7.82 5.72 -10.36
CA ILE A 223 -7.46 7.10 -10.01
C ILE A 223 -7.07 7.20 -8.54
N TYR A 224 -5.97 7.91 -8.26
CA TYR A 224 -5.42 8.04 -6.93
C TYR A 224 -5.20 9.50 -6.55
N TRP A 225 -5.91 9.94 -5.52
CA TRP A 225 -5.98 11.35 -5.09
C TRP A 225 -5.08 11.69 -3.90
N LYS A 226 -4.26 10.75 -3.40
CA LYS A 226 -3.38 10.98 -2.25
C LYS A 226 -2.26 11.97 -2.64
N PRO A 227 -2.12 13.12 -1.96
CA PRO A 227 -1.16 14.14 -2.34
C PRO A 227 0.28 13.70 -2.12
N LEU A 228 1.18 14.25 -2.95
CA LEU A 228 2.63 14.19 -2.78
C LEU A 228 3.02 14.97 -1.53
N LEU A 229 3.84 14.37 -0.66
CA LEU A 229 4.50 15.08 0.42
C LEU A 229 5.88 15.55 -0.02
N LEU A 230 6.29 16.71 0.50
CA LEU A 230 7.66 17.21 0.35
C LEU A 230 8.61 16.35 1.17
N ASP A 231 9.84 16.19 0.69
CA ASP A 231 10.93 15.62 1.48
C ASP A 231 11.91 16.74 1.84
N GLY A 232 11.88 17.19 3.09
CA GLY A 232 12.50 18.46 3.48
C GLY A 232 11.70 19.67 2.95
N ASP A 233 12.39 20.55 2.22
CA ASP A 233 11.83 21.84 1.79
C ASP A 233 11.27 21.83 0.35
N SER A 234 11.55 20.80 -0.45
CA SER A 234 11.16 20.75 -1.87
C SER A 234 10.81 19.33 -2.33
N LEU A 235 10.22 19.25 -3.52
CA LEU A 235 10.00 18.00 -4.25
C LEU A 235 10.86 18.07 -5.51
N GLU A 236 11.79 17.13 -5.66
CA GLU A 236 12.58 17.02 -6.89
C GLU A 236 11.72 16.42 -8.01
N MET A 237 11.79 17.03 -9.19
CA MET A 237 11.02 16.61 -10.35
C MET A 237 11.90 16.65 -11.56
N THR A 238 11.93 15.56 -12.32
CA THR A 238 12.87 15.43 -13.43
C THR A 238 12.10 15.19 -14.72
N LEU A 239 12.35 16.04 -15.72
CA LEU A 239 11.92 15.81 -17.09
C LEU A 239 13.08 15.17 -17.84
N THR A 240 12.93 13.91 -18.23
CA THR A 240 13.96 13.17 -18.95
C THR A 240 13.56 13.00 -20.41
N GLN A 241 14.57 13.00 -21.27
CA GLN A 241 14.43 12.67 -22.68
C GLN A 241 15.47 11.62 -23.05
N HIS A 242 15.10 10.71 -23.95
CA HIS A 242 16.04 9.75 -24.51
C HIS A 242 16.75 10.39 -25.71
N GLN A 243 17.76 11.21 -25.42
CA GLN A 243 18.49 11.98 -26.42
C GLN A 243 19.78 11.26 -26.83
N ASN A 244 19.93 11.03 -28.13
CA ASN A 244 21.16 10.59 -28.76
C ASN A 244 21.82 11.77 -29.46
N ILE A 245 23.07 12.07 -29.10
CA ILE A 245 23.87 13.11 -29.73
C ILE A 245 24.95 12.45 -30.58
N VAL A 246 24.97 12.79 -31.87
CA VAL A 246 26.02 12.38 -32.80
C VAL A 246 26.88 13.61 -33.06
N ASP A 247 28.12 13.56 -32.55
CA ASP A 247 29.11 14.61 -32.74
C ASP A 247 30.39 14.03 -33.35
N GLY A 248 30.79 14.56 -34.51
CA GLY A 248 32.01 14.19 -35.21
C GLY A 248 33.24 15.01 -34.81
N ALA A 249 33.12 15.90 -33.81
CA ALA A 249 34.14 16.84 -33.32
C ALA A 249 34.66 17.88 -34.35
N ILE A 250 34.25 17.77 -35.62
CA ILE A 250 34.54 18.71 -36.70
C ILE A 250 33.19 19.08 -37.33
N GLY A 251 32.67 20.27 -37.03
CA GLY A 251 31.38 20.76 -37.55
C GLY A 251 30.30 20.88 -36.48
N GLY A 252 29.03 20.81 -36.88
CA GLY A 252 27.88 20.84 -35.97
C GLY A 252 27.49 19.46 -35.47
N PHE A 253 26.78 19.40 -34.35
CA PHE A 253 26.22 18.16 -33.79
C PHE A 253 24.79 17.92 -34.30
N GLN A 254 24.39 16.65 -34.38
CA GLN A 254 23.00 16.26 -34.60
C GLN A 254 22.45 15.61 -33.34
N GLN A 255 21.18 15.87 -33.05
CA GLN A 255 20.46 15.25 -31.94
C GLN A 255 19.21 14.56 -32.44
N TYR A 256 18.91 13.41 -31.84
CA TYR A 256 17.70 12.65 -32.08
C TYR A 256 17.11 12.25 -30.73
N THR A 257 15.80 12.44 -30.57
CA THR A 257 15.04 11.86 -29.45
C THR A 257 14.04 10.89 -30.02
N HIS A 258 13.95 9.71 -29.41
CA HIS A 258 12.98 8.70 -29.82
C HIS A 258 11.59 9.00 -29.22
N HIS A 259 11.56 9.53 -27.99
CA HIS A 259 10.31 9.82 -27.31
C HIS A 259 9.64 11.05 -27.90
N ALA A 260 8.34 10.95 -28.17
CA ALA A 260 7.53 12.07 -28.64
C ALA A 260 7.36 13.15 -27.56
N LYS A 261 7.43 12.77 -26.28
CA LYS A 261 7.30 13.65 -25.11
C LYS A 261 8.34 13.31 -24.04
N PRO A 262 8.75 14.28 -23.21
CA PRO A 262 9.63 14.00 -22.08
C PRO A 262 8.89 13.15 -21.03
N LYS A 263 9.61 12.21 -20.41
CA LYS A 263 9.09 11.47 -19.25
C LYS A 263 9.22 12.33 -18.01
N TYR A 264 8.18 12.33 -17.19
CA TYR A 264 8.16 13.12 -15.95
C TYR A 264 8.27 12.20 -14.74
N LEU A 265 9.40 12.30 -14.04
CA LEU A 265 9.69 11.50 -12.86
C LEU A 265 9.51 12.34 -11.60
N LYS A 266 8.88 11.73 -10.58
CA LYS A 266 8.71 12.31 -9.25
C LYS A 266 8.88 11.26 -8.16
N PRO A 267 9.44 11.61 -6.99
CA PRO A 267 9.34 10.77 -5.82
C PRO A 267 7.93 10.87 -5.24
N PHE A 268 7.25 9.74 -5.10
CA PHE A 268 5.97 9.65 -4.41
C PHE A 268 6.18 9.31 -2.94
N THR A 269 6.38 10.35 -2.13
CA THR A 269 6.51 10.23 -0.67
C THR A 269 5.15 10.30 0.00
N SER A 270 4.87 9.32 0.86
CA SER A 270 3.65 9.22 1.64
C SER A 270 3.97 8.91 3.10
N VAL A 271 3.36 9.67 4.01
CA VAL A 271 3.32 9.35 5.44
C VAL A 271 1.94 8.82 5.76
N LEU A 272 1.91 7.66 6.39
CA LEU A 272 0.73 6.91 6.77
C LEU A 272 0.58 7.09 8.28
N LYS A 273 -0.52 7.71 8.71
CA LYS A 273 -0.69 8.13 10.11
C LYS A 273 -1.38 7.10 10.98
N ASP A 274 -2.23 6.29 10.36
CA ASP A 274 -3.01 5.26 11.01
C ASP A 274 -2.99 3.99 10.16
N TRP A 275 -3.61 2.95 10.71
CA TRP A 275 -3.71 1.68 10.00
C TRP A 275 -4.62 1.76 8.76
N LEU A 276 -5.67 2.57 8.79
CA LEU A 276 -6.62 2.64 7.66
C LEU A 276 -5.90 3.19 6.42
N GLU A 277 -5.13 4.27 6.58
CA GLU A 277 -4.27 4.80 5.54
C GLU A 277 -3.20 3.79 5.11
N PHE A 278 -2.59 3.07 6.06
CA PHE A 278 -1.58 2.07 5.76
C PHE A 278 -2.12 0.92 4.91
N ASN A 279 -3.25 0.37 5.31
CA ASN A 279 -3.94 -0.71 4.62
C ASN A 279 -4.42 -0.26 3.24
N ALA A 280 -5.04 0.92 3.13
CA ALA A 280 -5.47 1.47 1.84
C ALA A 280 -4.29 1.67 0.88
N TYR A 281 -3.16 2.17 1.37
CA TYR A 281 -1.94 2.34 0.57
C TYR A 281 -1.35 0.99 0.14
N ARG A 282 -1.31 0.03 1.04
CA ARG A 282 -0.83 -1.33 0.77
C ARG A 282 -1.69 -2.02 -0.29
N ARG A 283 -3.03 -1.94 -0.21
CA ARG A 283 -3.94 -2.42 -1.25
C ARG A 283 -3.70 -1.73 -2.59
N PHE A 284 -3.48 -0.42 -2.58
CA PHE A 284 -3.08 0.32 -3.78
C PHE A 284 -1.82 -0.28 -4.41
N LEU A 285 -0.76 -0.54 -3.63
CA LEU A 285 0.46 -1.18 -4.15
C LEU A 285 0.22 -2.57 -4.74
N PHE A 286 -0.55 -3.43 -4.05
CA PHE A 286 -0.89 -4.76 -4.56
C PHE A 286 -1.59 -4.69 -5.91
N ARG A 287 -2.54 -3.75 -6.07
CA ARG A 287 -3.22 -3.53 -7.35
C ARG A 287 -2.30 -3.06 -8.46
N ARG A 288 -1.20 -2.36 -8.15
CA ARG A 288 -0.23 -1.91 -9.17
C ARG A 288 0.73 -3.02 -9.61
N SER A 289 0.98 -3.97 -8.70
CA SER A 289 1.87 -5.12 -8.92
C SER A 289 3.25 -4.70 -9.44
N GLY A 290 3.89 -3.76 -8.74
CA GLY A 290 5.15 -3.15 -9.18
C GLY A 290 4.96 -2.16 -10.32
N ARG A 291 5.77 -2.27 -11.38
CA ARG A 291 5.71 -1.37 -12.55
C ARG A 291 4.64 -1.76 -13.58
N SER A 292 3.83 -2.79 -13.31
CA SER A 292 2.92 -3.39 -14.29
C SER A 292 1.72 -2.50 -14.64
N ARG A 293 0.94 -2.05 -13.64
CA ARG A 293 -0.33 -1.34 -13.89
C ARG A 293 -0.21 0.16 -13.64
N ALA A 294 -0.83 0.96 -14.50
CA ALA A 294 -0.76 2.42 -14.47
C ALA A 294 -1.99 3.04 -13.78
N PHE A 295 -1.82 4.19 -13.13
CA PHE A 295 -2.86 4.87 -12.39
C PHE A 295 -2.85 6.36 -12.69
N TRP A 296 -4.03 6.98 -12.65
CA TRP A 296 -4.15 8.42 -12.79
C TRP A 296 -3.84 9.11 -11.46
N MET A 297 -3.05 10.18 -11.53
CA MET A 297 -2.73 10.99 -10.37
C MET A 297 -2.70 12.46 -10.76
N PRO A 298 -3.24 13.38 -9.93
CA PRO A 298 -3.03 14.80 -10.13
C PRO A 298 -1.55 15.14 -10.06
N LEU A 299 -1.13 16.11 -10.85
CA LEU A 299 0.22 16.63 -10.73
C LEU A 299 0.41 17.43 -9.44
N TYR A 300 -0.66 18.02 -8.90
CA TYR A 300 -0.68 18.91 -7.72
C TYR A 300 0.03 20.27 -7.92
N GLU A 301 0.92 20.42 -8.90
CA GLU A 301 1.49 21.73 -9.22
C GLU A 301 0.49 22.64 -9.96
N LYS A 302 0.61 23.94 -9.71
CA LYS A 302 -0.19 24.96 -10.38
C LYS A 302 0.38 25.30 -11.76
N HIS A 303 0.15 24.42 -12.73
CA HIS A 303 0.56 24.64 -14.13
C HIS A 303 -0.41 25.52 -14.93
N LEU A 304 -1.64 25.68 -14.46
CA LEU A 304 -2.70 26.42 -15.15
C LEU A 304 -3.09 27.66 -14.36
N ASN A 305 -3.08 28.83 -15.02
CA ASN A 305 -3.66 30.05 -14.47
C ASN A 305 -5.03 30.30 -15.10
N ILE A 306 -6.07 30.10 -14.31
CA ILE A 306 -7.47 30.12 -14.77
C ILE A 306 -8.10 31.47 -14.47
N LEU A 307 -8.71 32.07 -15.49
CA LEU A 307 -9.25 33.44 -15.49
C LEU A 307 -10.77 33.51 -15.29
N ASN A 308 -11.49 32.39 -15.37
CA ASN A 308 -12.94 32.37 -15.15
C ASN A 308 -13.28 32.98 -13.79
N THR A 309 -14.34 33.79 -13.72
CA THR A 309 -14.84 34.42 -12.49
C THR A 309 -16.17 33.85 -12.02
N GLY A 310 -16.96 33.24 -12.91
CA GLY A 310 -18.29 32.68 -12.63
C GLY A 310 -18.35 31.15 -12.66
N ASN A 311 -19.50 30.62 -13.07
CA ASN A 311 -19.70 29.19 -13.23
C ASN A 311 -18.85 28.64 -14.39
N ILE A 312 -18.10 27.57 -14.12
CA ILE A 312 -17.28 26.87 -15.11
C ILE A 312 -18.03 25.61 -15.53
N THR A 313 -18.45 25.55 -16.79
CA THR A 313 -19.08 24.37 -17.40
C THR A 313 -18.04 23.59 -18.20
N THR A 314 -18.01 23.76 -19.52
CA THR A 314 -17.07 23.09 -20.43
C THR A 314 -15.90 23.98 -20.83
N SER A 315 -15.97 25.30 -20.61
CA SER A 315 -14.94 26.25 -21.04
C SER A 315 -14.13 26.79 -19.88
N LEU A 316 -12.81 26.56 -19.93
CA LEU A 316 -11.81 27.14 -19.05
C LEU A 316 -11.04 28.21 -19.81
N SER A 317 -11.06 29.44 -19.33
CA SER A 317 -10.23 30.54 -19.86
C SER A 317 -8.91 30.59 -19.09
N THR A 318 -7.80 30.71 -19.80
CA THR A 318 -6.46 30.73 -19.22
C THR A 318 -5.54 31.70 -19.97
N ASN A 319 -4.54 32.26 -19.28
CA ASN A 319 -3.45 33.00 -19.91
C ASN A 319 -2.10 32.25 -19.82
N THR A 320 -2.12 30.97 -19.46
CA THR A 320 -0.92 30.14 -19.47
C THR A 320 -0.40 30.00 -20.91
N LYS A 321 0.87 30.31 -21.14
CA LYS A 321 1.53 30.14 -22.44
C LYS A 321 1.89 28.67 -22.68
N TYR A 322 2.13 28.32 -23.94
CA TYR A 322 2.58 26.98 -24.37
C TYR A 322 1.59 25.82 -24.12
N ILE A 323 0.32 26.11 -23.85
CA ILE A 323 -0.71 25.09 -23.59
C ILE A 323 -1.09 24.28 -24.84
N VAL A 324 -0.87 24.84 -26.04
CA VAL A 324 -1.15 24.16 -27.31
C VAL A 324 0.00 23.19 -27.61
N GLU A 325 1.24 23.66 -27.46
CA GLU A 325 2.47 22.93 -27.70
C GLU A 325 2.67 21.80 -26.69
N ALA A 326 2.39 22.04 -25.41
CA ALA A 326 2.50 21.01 -24.36
C ALA A 326 1.47 19.87 -24.54
N ASN A 327 0.33 20.15 -25.18
CA ASN A 327 -0.69 19.19 -25.57
C ASN A 327 -1.04 18.12 -24.48
N ARG A 328 -1.20 18.54 -23.22
CA ARG A 328 -1.59 17.66 -22.10
C ARG A 328 -3.08 17.38 -22.08
N LYS A 329 -3.53 16.12 -22.05
CA LYS A 329 -4.92 15.79 -22.36
C LYS A 329 -5.88 15.82 -21.16
N HIS A 330 -5.39 15.71 -19.94
CA HIS A 330 -6.25 15.50 -18.77
C HIS A 330 -6.02 16.52 -17.65
N ILE A 331 -7.09 16.87 -16.95
CA ILE A 331 -7.06 17.76 -15.79
C ILE A 331 -7.82 17.15 -14.62
N ALA A 332 -7.40 17.54 -13.43
CA ALA A 332 -8.05 17.27 -12.18
C ALA A 332 -8.54 18.58 -11.56
N VAL A 333 -9.76 18.59 -11.06
CA VAL A 333 -10.36 19.74 -10.36
C VAL A 333 -10.61 19.32 -8.92
N LYS A 334 -10.03 20.07 -7.98
CA LYS A 334 -10.32 19.92 -6.55
C LYS A 334 -11.28 21.01 -6.11
N ARG A 335 -12.42 20.64 -5.55
CA ARG A 335 -13.37 21.56 -4.94
C ARG A 335 -12.99 21.86 -3.48
N LYS A 336 -13.51 22.95 -2.93
CA LYS A 336 -13.26 23.37 -1.54
C LYS A 336 -13.84 22.41 -0.49
N ASP A 337 -14.84 21.62 -0.87
CA ASP A 337 -15.37 20.52 -0.06
C ASP A 337 -14.42 19.30 0.02
N GLY A 338 -13.31 19.32 -0.73
CA GLY A 338 -12.33 18.24 -0.77
C GLY A 338 -12.57 17.20 -1.86
N THR A 339 -13.68 17.27 -2.59
CA THR A 339 -13.98 16.37 -3.69
C THR A 339 -13.10 16.63 -4.91
N TRP A 340 -12.72 15.56 -5.59
CA TRP A 340 -11.95 15.60 -6.83
C TRP A 340 -12.80 15.14 -8.01
N SER A 341 -12.55 15.72 -9.18
CA SER A 341 -13.12 15.26 -10.44
C SER A 341 -12.08 15.29 -11.56
N ALA A 342 -12.13 14.29 -12.43
CA ALA A 342 -11.25 14.14 -13.59
C ALA A 342 -11.97 14.56 -14.88
N HIS A 343 -11.25 15.25 -15.77
CA HIS A 343 -11.79 15.73 -17.03
C HIS A 343 -10.76 15.61 -18.16
N GLU A 344 -11.23 15.38 -19.38
CA GLU A 344 -10.47 15.39 -20.61
C GLU A 344 -10.60 16.73 -21.33
N ILE A 345 -9.48 17.26 -21.82
CA ILE A 345 -9.43 18.43 -22.68
C ILE A 345 -9.69 17.98 -24.12
N THR A 346 -10.86 18.30 -24.63
CA THR A 346 -11.30 17.92 -25.99
C THR A 346 -10.89 18.96 -27.04
N SER A 347 -10.68 20.21 -26.65
CA SER A 347 -10.19 21.27 -27.53
C SER A 347 -9.33 22.27 -26.77
N ARG A 348 -8.36 22.85 -27.45
CA ARG A 348 -7.37 23.78 -26.89
C ARG A 348 -7.07 24.91 -27.86
N THR A 349 -7.13 26.13 -27.35
CA THR A 349 -6.75 27.37 -28.02
C THR A 349 -5.78 28.12 -27.10
N GLY A 350 -4.98 29.05 -27.63
CA GLY A 350 -3.97 29.78 -26.85
C GLY A 350 -4.48 30.57 -25.64
N GLY A 351 -5.80 30.70 -25.46
CA GLY A 351 -6.43 31.34 -24.29
C GLY A 351 -7.58 30.55 -23.65
N SER A 352 -7.93 29.36 -24.15
CA SER A 352 -9.05 28.59 -23.60
C SER A 352 -8.94 27.09 -23.87
N LEU A 353 -9.39 26.30 -22.90
CA LEU A 353 -9.49 24.84 -22.94
C LEU A 353 -10.97 24.45 -22.86
N THR A 354 -11.39 23.50 -23.70
CA THR A 354 -12.71 22.86 -23.61
C THR A 354 -12.57 21.50 -22.96
N VAL A 355 -13.42 21.19 -21.99
CA VAL A 355 -13.33 19.96 -21.19
C VAL A 355 -14.60 19.12 -21.17
N SER A 356 -14.44 17.81 -21.03
CA SER A 356 -15.50 16.82 -20.86
C SER A 356 -15.09 15.75 -19.85
N PRO A 357 -15.94 15.33 -18.90
CA PRO A 357 -17.25 15.89 -18.58
C PRO A 357 -17.18 17.37 -18.16
N ALA A 358 -18.31 18.08 -18.15
CA ALA A 358 -18.32 19.47 -17.68
C ALA A 358 -18.00 19.56 -16.18
N ILE A 359 -17.30 20.61 -15.76
CA ILE A 359 -16.92 20.83 -14.35
C ILE A 359 -18.16 21.18 -13.51
N ASN A 360 -19.06 21.98 -14.08
CA ASN A 360 -20.33 22.43 -13.50
C ASN A 360 -20.16 22.94 -12.06
N THR A 361 -19.23 23.86 -11.84
CA THR A 361 -18.93 24.39 -10.50
C THR A 361 -18.56 25.86 -10.58
N HIS A 362 -19.01 26.63 -9.60
CA HIS A 362 -18.65 28.04 -9.50
C HIS A 362 -17.16 28.20 -9.19
N ARG A 363 -16.47 29.16 -9.83
CA ARG A 363 -15.02 29.37 -9.62
C ARG A 363 -14.64 29.48 -8.15
N ASN A 364 -15.46 30.16 -7.35
CA ASN A 364 -15.21 30.37 -5.93
C ASN A 364 -15.24 29.07 -5.10
N ASP A 365 -15.83 28.00 -5.61
CA ASP A 365 -15.91 26.70 -4.92
C ASP A 365 -14.80 25.76 -5.35
N ILE A 366 -13.96 26.17 -6.30
CA ILE A 366 -12.81 25.40 -6.77
C ILE A 366 -11.58 25.79 -5.95
N GLN A 367 -10.94 24.80 -5.32
CA GLN A 367 -9.68 24.98 -4.60
C GLN A 367 -8.49 25.01 -5.55
N THR A 368 -8.39 24.02 -6.45
CA THR A 368 -7.29 23.95 -7.42
C THR A 368 -7.72 23.27 -8.72
N ILE A 369 -7.02 23.60 -9.80
CA ILE A 369 -7.10 22.91 -11.10
C ILE A 369 -5.65 22.60 -11.51
N CYS A 370 -5.34 21.33 -11.66
CA CYS A 370 -4.03 20.87 -12.08
C CYS A 370 -4.17 19.86 -13.23
N TYR A 371 -3.06 19.55 -13.91
CA TYR A 371 -3.05 18.46 -14.87
C TYR A 371 -3.22 17.12 -14.14
N LEU A 372 -3.81 16.16 -14.83
CA LEU A 372 -3.90 14.77 -14.41
C LEU A 372 -2.98 13.97 -15.33
N GLY A 373 -2.04 13.23 -14.74
CA GLY A 373 -1.08 12.40 -15.48
C GLY A 373 -1.38 10.92 -15.27
N LEU A 374 -1.17 10.10 -16.29
CA LEU A 374 -1.14 8.65 -16.14
C LEU A 374 0.26 8.28 -15.70
N HIS A 375 0.38 7.70 -14.52
CA HIS A 375 1.66 7.31 -13.92
C HIS A 375 1.75 5.81 -13.74
N ARG A 376 2.96 5.28 -13.67
CA ARG A 376 3.24 3.98 -13.07
C ARG A 376 4.32 4.12 -12.02
N LEU A 377 4.41 3.12 -11.15
CA LEU A 377 5.57 2.99 -10.28
C LEU A 377 6.81 2.74 -11.14
N ASP A 378 7.93 3.31 -10.74
CA ASP A 378 9.25 3.11 -11.37
C ASP A 378 10.18 2.28 -10.48
N ALA A 379 9.60 1.50 -9.57
CA ALA A 379 10.32 0.55 -8.73
C ALA A 379 9.45 -0.70 -8.51
N ASP A 380 10.09 -1.86 -8.56
CA ASP A 380 9.49 -3.14 -8.16
C ASP A 380 9.74 -3.47 -6.70
N ARG A 381 10.73 -2.83 -6.06
CA ARG A 381 10.98 -2.92 -4.63
C ARG A 381 10.48 -1.67 -3.95
N ILE A 382 9.60 -1.84 -2.98
CA ILE A 382 9.00 -0.76 -2.20
C ILE A 382 9.24 -1.04 -0.73
N GLU A 383 9.79 -0.05 -0.02
CA GLU A 383 10.10 -0.16 1.40
C GLU A 383 9.19 0.73 2.25
N PHE A 384 8.61 0.13 3.27
CA PHE A 384 7.94 0.78 4.38
C PHE A 384 8.93 1.00 5.51
N GLN A 385 9.07 2.23 5.96
CA GLN A 385 9.86 2.60 7.13
C GLN A 385 8.92 2.86 8.30
N PHE A 386 9.07 2.11 9.39
CA PHE A 386 8.23 2.25 10.57
C PHE A 386 8.83 3.29 11.53
N LEU A 387 8.12 4.41 11.73
CA LEU A 387 8.56 5.54 12.56
C LEU A 387 8.11 5.42 14.02
N GLY A 388 7.43 4.31 14.37
CA GLY A 388 6.80 4.12 15.67
C GLY A 388 5.41 4.78 15.77
N ALA A 389 4.71 4.49 16.88
CA ALA A 389 3.36 4.99 17.16
C ALA A 389 2.31 4.75 16.04
N GLY A 390 2.47 3.67 15.27
CA GLY A 390 1.58 3.34 14.15
C GLY A 390 1.79 4.18 12.89
N LYS A 391 2.87 4.97 12.82
CA LYS A 391 3.20 5.80 11.67
C LYS A 391 4.23 5.12 10.78
N SER A 392 4.03 5.21 9.47
CA SER A 392 4.96 4.69 8.47
C SER A 392 5.26 5.73 7.40
N ARG A 393 6.47 5.68 6.85
CA ARG A 393 6.89 6.48 5.70
C ARG A 393 7.26 5.57 4.55
N ILE A 394 6.90 5.97 3.35
CA ILE A 394 7.23 5.28 2.10
C ILE A 394 7.60 6.34 1.07
N THR A 395 8.61 6.03 0.25
CA THR A 395 8.98 6.82 -0.92
C THR A 395 9.15 5.88 -2.09
N VAL A 396 8.35 6.08 -3.15
CA VAL A 396 8.43 5.28 -4.38
C VAL A 396 8.53 6.22 -5.58
N PRO A 397 9.50 6.07 -6.48
CA PRO A 397 9.52 6.88 -7.70
C PRO A 397 8.34 6.51 -8.60
N ILE A 398 7.72 7.52 -9.21
CA ILE A 398 6.67 7.38 -10.21
C ILE A 398 7.10 8.06 -11.50
N VAL A 399 6.70 7.49 -12.63
CA VAL A 399 6.98 8.03 -13.96
C VAL A 399 5.66 8.21 -14.72
N GLU A 400 5.48 9.38 -15.32
CA GLU A 400 4.37 9.67 -16.23
C GLU A 400 4.58 8.93 -17.56
N ILE A 401 3.53 8.24 -18.00
CA ILE A 401 3.47 7.48 -19.25
C ILE A 401 2.41 8.01 -20.22
N ASP A 402 1.63 9.03 -19.81
CA ASP A 402 0.62 9.64 -20.68
C ASP A 402 1.30 10.45 -21.81
N ASN A 403 1.22 9.91 -23.02
CA ASN A 403 1.70 10.54 -24.25
C ASN A 403 0.58 11.27 -24.99
#